data_AF-A0A8H7SRE4-F1
#
_entry.id   AF-A0A8H7SRE4-F1
#
_cell.length_a   1.000
_cell.length_b   1.000
_cell.length_c   1.000
_cell.angle_alpha   90.00
_cell.angle_beta   90.00
_cell.angle_gamma   90.00
#
_symmetry.space_group_name_H-M   'P 1'
#
loop_
_entity.id
_entity.type
_entity.pdbx_description
1 polymer ?
#
loop_
_entity_poly.entity_id
_entity_poly.type
_entity_poly.pdbx_seq_one_letter_code
_entity_poly.pdbx_strand_id
1 'polypeptide(L)'
;MSSVRLSEAAGTSLENEIQPLFENTRLLRNKSISAVFVGDRGYAVGSHIKDFRKHGRLWEAIKHSRQATILIINEHNTSQTCAYCFRKTTHSVQVSDKKIKPIHGTIVCTNLRCVLVRSDLSHQGRDSVSSLAIGIPGLSQATFGEPFPCFNYDIGYYDTDFINIVATFLNRSVEGLELDELNNL
;
A
#
# COMPACT_ATOMS: atom_id res chain seq x y z
N MET A 1 47.95 30.08 11.76
CA MET A 1 47.50 28.84 12.45
C MET A 1 45.98 28.80 12.34
N SER A 2 45.27 27.86 11.73
CA SER A 2 45.58 26.71 10.87
C SER A 2 44.33 26.47 10.00
N SER A 3 44.53 26.23 8.71
CA SER A 3 43.53 25.63 7.82
C SER A 3 43.31 24.16 8.21
N VAL A 4 42.06 23.69 8.19
CA VAL A 4 41.75 22.26 8.02
C VAL A 4 40.61 22.13 7.02
N ARG A 5 40.96 21.72 5.79
CA ARG A 5 40.09 21.00 4.85
C ARG A 5 40.18 19.52 5.18
N LEU A 6 39.05 18.84 5.34
CA LEU A 6 38.82 17.39 5.14
C LEU A 6 37.30 17.21 5.06
N SER A 7 36.65 16.50 4.15
CA SER A 7 36.98 15.83 2.89
C SER A 7 35.66 15.26 2.37
N GLU A 8 35.36 15.38 1.08
CA GLU A 8 34.31 14.60 0.41
C GLU A 8 34.60 13.10 0.58
N ALA A 9 33.59 12.33 0.98
CA ALA A 9 33.57 10.87 0.84
C ALA A 9 32.11 10.35 0.78
N ALA A 10 31.65 10.16 -0.46
CA ALA A 10 30.88 9.02 -0.96
C ALA A 10 29.88 8.32 -0.01
N GLY A 11 28.59 8.63 -0.20
CA GLY A 11 27.45 7.72 -0.02
C GLY A 11 26.60 7.74 -1.30
N THR A 12 27.13 7.23 -2.41
CA THR A 12 26.79 5.92 -3.02
C THR A 12 25.38 5.82 -3.64
N SER A 13 25.33 6.15 -4.93
CA SER A 13 24.65 5.47 -6.04
C SER A 13 23.13 5.27 -6.06
N LEU A 14 22.41 5.12 -4.95
CA LEU A 14 20.99 4.76 -4.98
C LEU A 14 20.07 5.99 -5.08
N GLU A 15 20.42 7.08 -4.38
CA GLU A 15 19.61 8.31 -4.36
C GLU A 15 19.60 9.02 -5.73
N ASN A 16 20.72 8.93 -6.46
CA ASN A 16 20.85 9.52 -7.80
C ASN A 16 20.16 8.69 -8.90
N GLU A 17 19.83 7.41 -8.65
CA GLU A 17 19.00 6.59 -9.56
C GLU A 17 17.49 6.77 -9.33
N ILE A 18 17.08 7.34 -8.19
CA ILE A 18 15.68 7.51 -7.80
C ILE A 18 15.07 8.80 -8.36
N GLN A 19 15.85 9.88 -8.51
CA GLN A 19 15.33 11.14 -9.09
C GLN A 19 14.69 11.00 -10.48
N PRO A 20 15.29 10.30 -11.46
CA PRO A 20 14.65 10.15 -12.77
C PRO A 20 13.41 9.23 -12.77
N LEU A 21 13.15 8.48 -11.69
CA LEU A 21 11.91 7.70 -11.52
C LEU A 21 10.71 8.60 -11.14
N PHE A 22 10.94 9.75 -10.51
CA PHE A 22 9.87 10.69 -10.13
C PHE A 22 9.35 11.52 -11.31
N GLU A 23 10.21 11.90 -12.27
CA GLU A 23 9.84 12.76 -13.41
C GLU A 23 8.96 12.07 -14.47
N ASN A 24 8.85 10.74 -14.44
CA ASN A 24 8.08 9.97 -15.42
C ASN A 24 6.55 10.01 -15.20
N THR A 25 6.07 10.70 -14.16
CA THR A 25 4.63 10.85 -13.85
C THR A 25 3.86 11.68 -14.88
N ARG A 26 4.52 12.41 -15.79
CA ARG A 26 3.85 13.30 -16.77
C ARG A 26 3.56 12.69 -18.15
N LEU A 27 4.02 11.47 -18.45
CA LEU A 27 3.87 10.86 -19.80
C LEU A 27 2.73 9.83 -19.91
N LEU A 28 1.65 9.99 -19.14
CA LEU A 28 0.51 9.06 -19.11
C LEU A 28 -0.58 9.38 -20.14
N ARG A 29 -0.22 9.62 -21.41
CA ARG A 29 -1.20 9.73 -22.51
C ARG A 29 -0.70 8.97 -23.74
N ASN A 30 -1.37 7.87 -24.09
CA ASN A 30 -1.36 7.16 -25.38
C ASN A 30 -0.56 5.84 -25.55
N LYS A 31 -0.35 5.05 -24.49
CA LYS A 31 -0.11 3.60 -24.65
C LYS A 31 -0.81 2.87 -23.52
N SER A 32 -1.28 1.64 -23.74
CA SER A 32 -1.82 0.77 -22.67
C SER A 32 -0.67 0.43 -21.71
N ILE A 33 -0.37 1.35 -20.81
CA ILE A 33 0.71 1.25 -19.83
C ILE A 33 0.16 0.37 -18.71
N SER A 34 0.75 -0.81 -18.56
CA SER A 34 0.57 -1.60 -17.34
C SER A 34 1.21 -0.84 -16.18
N ALA A 35 0.49 -0.68 -15.07
CA ALA A 35 1.03 -0.09 -13.85
C ALA A 35 1.14 -1.18 -12.78
N VAL A 36 2.26 -1.21 -12.06
CA VAL A 36 2.47 -2.12 -10.93
C VAL A 36 2.75 -1.28 -9.69
N PHE A 37 1.94 -1.49 -8.65
CA PHE A 37 2.11 -0.83 -7.35
C PHE A 37 2.90 -1.75 -6.43
N VAL A 38 4.02 -1.26 -5.91
CA VAL A 38 4.95 -2.04 -5.07
C VAL A 38 5.10 -1.35 -3.73
N GLY A 39 4.87 -2.08 -2.64
CA GLY A 39 5.12 -1.61 -1.29
C GLY A 39 6.61 -1.33 -1.05
N ASP A 40 6.92 -0.21 -0.39
CA ASP A 40 8.27 0.24 -0.06
C ASP A 40 8.88 -0.48 1.16
N ARG A 41 8.19 -1.49 1.72
CA ARG A 41 8.67 -2.28 2.86
C ARG A 41 8.74 -3.77 2.49
N GLY A 42 9.40 -4.54 3.34
CA GLY A 42 9.60 -5.98 3.09
C GLY A 42 10.81 -6.31 2.23
N TYR A 43 11.90 -5.55 2.36
CA TYR A 43 13.21 -5.90 1.82
C TYR A 43 13.86 -7.01 2.65
N ALA A 44 13.24 -8.18 2.72
CA ALA A 44 13.82 -9.37 3.34
C ALA A 44 15.09 -9.88 2.59
N VAL A 45 15.75 -9.00 1.83
CA VAL A 45 17.02 -9.11 1.14
C VAL A 45 18.06 -9.66 2.11
N GLY A 46 18.66 -10.78 1.73
CA GLY A 46 19.69 -11.44 2.55
C GLY A 46 19.16 -12.45 3.56
N SER A 47 17.85 -12.45 3.87
CA SER A 47 17.24 -13.58 4.60
C SER A 47 16.97 -14.76 3.67
N HIS A 48 16.97 -15.97 4.21
CA HIS A 48 16.72 -17.20 3.46
C HIS A 48 15.33 -17.76 3.79
N ILE A 49 14.63 -18.33 2.80
CA ILE A 49 13.57 -19.33 3.03
C ILE A 49 14.15 -20.66 2.58
N LYS A 50 14.34 -21.58 3.54
CA LYS A 50 15.11 -22.80 3.30
C LYS A 50 16.49 -22.42 2.74
N ASP A 51 16.89 -22.98 1.60
CA ASP A 51 18.19 -22.72 0.95
C ASP A 51 18.13 -21.58 -0.08
N PHE A 52 16.97 -20.94 -0.27
CA PHE A 52 16.80 -19.88 -1.26
C PHE A 52 16.93 -18.51 -0.62
N ARG A 53 17.81 -17.68 -1.19
CA ARG A 53 17.99 -16.28 -0.78
C ARG A 53 16.82 -15.44 -1.29
N LYS A 54 16.24 -14.63 -0.41
CA LYS A 54 15.23 -13.65 -0.82
C LYS A 54 15.90 -12.45 -1.46
N HIS A 55 15.37 -12.01 -2.59
CA HIS A 55 15.81 -10.82 -3.32
C HIS A 55 14.98 -9.56 -3.01
N GLY A 56 13.98 -9.66 -2.12
CA GLY A 56 13.11 -8.56 -1.70
C GLY A 56 12.12 -8.09 -2.78
N ARG A 57 11.19 -7.19 -2.42
CA ARG A 57 10.18 -6.66 -3.35
C ARG A 57 10.75 -5.77 -4.46
N LEU A 58 11.89 -5.10 -4.23
CA LEU A 58 12.54 -4.25 -5.23
C LEU A 58 12.95 -5.03 -6.49
N TRP A 59 13.28 -6.31 -6.34
CA TRP A 59 13.57 -7.18 -7.46
C TRP A 59 12.37 -7.33 -8.41
N GLU A 60 11.15 -7.42 -7.87
CA GLU A 60 9.93 -7.51 -8.67
C GLU A 60 9.71 -6.22 -9.47
N ALA A 61 9.91 -5.06 -8.83
CA ALA A 61 9.90 -3.75 -9.50
C ALA A 61 10.91 -3.70 -10.65
N ILE A 62 12.17 -4.10 -10.41
CA ILE A 62 13.23 -4.10 -11.43
C ILE A 62 12.85 -5.02 -12.60
N LYS A 63 12.32 -6.21 -12.32
CA LYS A 63 11.91 -7.18 -13.34
C LYS A 63 10.81 -6.61 -14.25
N HIS A 64 9.84 -5.90 -13.67
CA HIS A 64 8.68 -5.37 -14.39
C HIS A 64 8.91 -3.96 -14.98
N SER A 65 9.97 -3.26 -14.58
CA SER A 65 10.27 -1.88 -15.03
C SER A 65 10.39 -1.69 -16.55
N ARG A 66 10.72 -2.75 -17.30
CA ARG A 66 10.81 -2.72 -18.77
C ARG A 66 9.45 -2.75 -19.47
N GLN A 67 8.40 -3.20 -18.79
CA GLN A 67 7.11 -3.53 -19.37
C GLN A 67 5.95 -2.79 -18.69
N ALA A 68 6.18 -2.25 -17.50
CA ALA A 68 5.19 -1.56 -16.70
C ALA A 68 5.80 -0.35 -15.99
N THR A 69 4.96 0.67 -15.78
CA THR A 69 5.29 1.76 -14.87
C THR A 69 5.19 1.24 -13.44
N ILE A 70 6.27 1.41 -12.68
CA ILE A 70 6.32 1.01 -11.27
C ILE A 70 6.05 2.23 -10.40
N LEU A 71 5.08 2.13 -9.48
CA LEU A 71 4.93 3.11 -8.42
C LEU A 71 5.26 2.47 -7.07
N ILE A 72 6.15 3.12 -6.33
CA ILE A 72 6.56 2.70 -4.99
C ILE A 72 5.63 3.37 -3.98
N ILE A 73 4.95 2.55 -3.18
CA ILE A 73 3.90 2.97 -2.24
C ILE A 73 4.33 2.70 -0.82
N ASN A 74 4.05 3.63 0.08
CA ASN A 74 4.32 3.45 1.50
C ASN A 74 3.50 2.29 2.09
N GLU A 75 4.15 1.18 2.44
CA GLU A 75 3.51 -0.05 2.96
C GLU A 75 3.26 0.01 4.48
N HIS A 76 3.36 1.17 5.12
CA HIS A 76 3.11 1.31 6.55
C HIS A 76 1.72 0.78 6.96
N ASN A 77 1.68 -0.15 7.92
CA ASN A 77 0.49 -0.83 8.48
C ASN A 77 -0.53 -1.39 7.46
N THR A 78 -0.17 -1.60 6.19
CA THR A 78 -1.09 -2.14 5.18
C THR A 78 -1.64 -3.52 5.57
N SER A 79 -0.85 -4.32 6.29
CA SER A 79 -1.22 -5.65 6.80
C SER A 79 -1.97 -5.65 8.14
N GLN A 80 -2.16 -4.49 8.76
CA GLN A 80 -2.77 -4.35 10.08
C GLN A 80 -3.93 -3.34 10.10
N THR A 81 -4.33 -2.84 8.93
CA THR A 81 -5.38 -1.83 8.79
C THR A 81 -6.47 -2.35 7.86
N CYS A 82 -7.73 -2.15 8.24
CA CYS A 82 -8.85 -2.52 7.40
C CYS A 82 -8.93 -1.54 6.22
N ALA A 83 -8.85 -2.06 4.99
CA ALA A 83 -8.91 -1.23 3.78
C ALA A 83 -10.26 -0.52 3.58
N TYR A 84 -11.32 -0.90 4.31
CA TYR A 84 -12.67 -0.35 4.15
C TYR A 84 -12.99 0.76 5.15
N CYS A 85 -12.59 0.59 6.42
CA CYS A 85 -12.88 1.56 7.47
C CYS A 85 -11.63 2.19 8.08
N PHE A 86 -10.45 1.87 7.54
CA PHE A 86 -9.15 2.46 7.90
C PHE A 86 -8.78 2.35 9.39
N ARG A 87 -9.41 1.40 10.10
CA ARG A 87 -9.15 1.12 11.52
C ARG A 87 -8.19 -0.05 11.66
N LYS A 88 -7.48 -0.09 12.79
CA LYS A 88 -6.67 -1.23 13.22
C LYS A 88 -7.47 -2.53 13.13
N THR A 89 -6.91 -3.53 12.49
CA THR A 89 -7.40 -4.91 12.57
C THR A 89 -6.70 -5.65 13.70
N THR A 90 -7.34 -6.69 14.19
CA THR A 90 -6.78 -7.61 15.17
C THR A 90 -6.35 -8.92 14.52
N HIS A 91 -5.47 -9.67 15.17
CA HIS A 91 -5.16 -11.02 14.73
C HIS A 91 -6.34 -11.94 15.00
N SER A 92 -6.68 -12.75 14.01
CA SER A 92 -7.64 -13.83 14.21
C SER A 92 -7.07 -14.86 15.19
N VAL A 93 -7.93 -15.37 16.06
CA VAL A 93 -7.57 -16.37 17.07
C VAL A 93 -8.52 -17.54 17.00
N GLN A 94 -7.99 -18.74 17.18
CA GLN A 94 -8.75 -19.97 17.34
C GLN A 94 -8.63 -20.44 18.78
N VAL A 95 -9.75 -20.88 19.35
CA VAL A 95 -9.75 -21.59 20.63
C VAL A 95 -9.71 -23.09 20.32
N SER A 96 -8.66 -23.76 20.79
CA SER A 96 -8.53 -25.23 20.70
C SER A 96 -7.96 -25.75 22.02
N ASP A 97 -8.56 -26.80 22.58
CA ASP A 97 -8.14 -27.41 23.84
C ASP A 97 -7.93 -26.41 24.99
N LYS A 98 -8.86 -25.46 25.16
CA LYS A 98 -8.81 -24.37 26.15
C LYS A 98 -7.59 -23.43 26.01
N LYS A 99 -6.90 -23.45 24.87
CA LYS A 99 -5.79 -22.54 24.54
C LYS A 99 -6.20 -21.62 23.39
N ILE A 100 -5.79 -20.37 23.48
CA ILE A 100 -5.95 -19.36 22.41
C ILE A 100 -4.71 -19.44 21.52
N LYS A 101 -4.89 -19.72 20.23
CA LYS A 101 -3.81 -19.75 19.23
C LYS A 101 -4.09 -18.72 18.14
N PRO A 102 -3.09 -17.92 17.71
CA PRO A 102 -3.26 -17.03 16.58
C PRO A 102 -3.39 -17.84 15.28
N ILE A 103 -4.35 -17.45 14.43
CA ILE A 103 -4.45 -17.97 13.07
C ILE A 103 -3.59 -17.08 12.18
N HIS A 104 -2.63 -17.69 11.49
CA HIS A 104 -1.72 -16.97 10.62
C HIS A 104 -2.42 -16.58 9.31
N GLY A 105 -2.03 -15.43 8.75
CA GLY A 105 -2.52 -14.98 7.45
C GLY A 105 -3.95 -14.43 7.43
N THR A 106 -4.66 -14.39 8.57
CA THR A 106 -6.01 -13.81 8.66
C THR A 106 -6.06 -12.68 9.68
N ILE A 107 -6.69 -11.57 9.29
CA ILE A 107 -6.94 -10.41 10.14
C ILE A 107 -8.44 -10.19 10.33
N VAL A 108 -8.82 -9.54 11.42
CA VAL A 108 -10.22 -9.30 11.77
C VAL A 108 -10.47 -7.81 12.00
N CYS A 109 -11.43 -7.25 11.27
CA CYS A 109 -11.95 -5.92 11.56
C CYS A 109 -12.95 -6.00 12.74
N THR A 110 -12.74 -5.20 13.78
CA THR A 110 -13.61 -5.17 14.98
C THR A 110 -14.47 -3.92 15.05
N ASN A 111 -14.38 -3.02 14.07
CA ASN A 111 -15.18 -1.82 14.02
C ASN A 111 -16.63 -2.15 13.61
N LEU A 112 -17.57 -2.09 14.55
CA LEU A 112 -18.99 -2.37 14.31
C LEU A 112 -19.65 -1.48 13.24
N ARG A 113 -19.05 -0.32 12.93
CA ARG A 113 -19.52 0.57 11.86
C ARG A 113 -18.96 0.22 10.47
N CYS A 114 -18.02 -0.71 10.38
CA CYS A 114 -17.42 -1.12 9.11
C CYS A 114 -18.39 -1.98 8.30
N VAL A 115 -18.44 -1.76 6.98
CA VAL A 115 -19.25 -2.55 6.04
C VAL A 115 -18.92 -4.04 6.14
N LEU A 116 -17.64 -4.40 6.30
CA LEU A 116 -17.23 -5.81 6.45
C LEU A 116 -17.84 -6.45 7.69
N VAL A 117 -17.90 -5.73 8.81
CA VAL A 117 -18.48 -6.26 10.05
C VAL A 117 -19.99 -6.36 9.94
N ARG A 118 -20.64 -5.37 9.31
CA ARG A 118 -22.10 -5.37 9.10
C ARG A 118 -22.58 -6.44 8.13
N SER A 119 -21.70 -6.93 7.26
CA SER A 119 -22.00 -7.98 6.28
C SER A 119 -21.42 -9.35 6.66
N ASP A 120 -20.98 -9.55 7.91
CA ASP A 120 -20.36 -10.80 8.39
C ASP A 120 -19.09 -11.25 7.63
N LEU A 121 -18.40 -10.30 6.97
CA LEU A 121 -17.14 -10.48 6.24
C LEU A 121 -15.94 -9.85 6.97
N SER A 122 -16.00 -9.77 8.30
CA SER A 122 -14.98 -9.12 9.14
C SER A 122 -13.61 -9.77 9.08
N HIS A 123 -13.55 -11.06 8.72
CA HIS A 123 -12.32 -11.84 8.57
C HIS A 123 -11.81 -11.71 7.14
N GLN A 124 -10.55 -11.30 7.00
CA GLN A 124 -9.95 -11.06 5.69
C GLN A 124 -8.55 -11.69 5.63
N GLY A 125 -8.16 -12.14 4.45
CA GLY A 125 -6.79 -12.56 4.19
C GLY A 125 -5.85 -11.36 4.35
N ARG A 126 -4.83 -11.49 5.20
CA ARG A 126 -3.87 -10.42 5.51
C ARG A 126 -3.19 -9.90 4.24
N ASP A 127 -2.80 -10.81 3.37
CA ASP A 127 -2.04 -10.48 2.17
C ASP A 127 -2.95 -9.81 1.12
N SER A 128 -4.21 -10.24 1.01
CA SER A 128 -5.22 -9.58 0.17
C SER A 128 -5.52 -8.16 0.64
N VAL A 129 -5.69 -7.95 1.95
CA VAL A 129 -5.88 -6.60 2.51
C VAL A 129 -4.65 -5.74 2.30
N SER A 130 -3.45 -6.31 2.48
CA SER A 130 -2.20 -5.57 2.25
C SER A 130 -2.07 -5.16 0.78
N SER A 131 -2.41 -6.06 -0.15
CA SER A 131 -2.40 -5.77 -1.59
C SER A 131 -3.39 -4.66 -1.95
N LEU A 132 -4.61 -4.71 -1.41
CA LEU A 132 -5.60 -3.66 -1.62
C LEU A 132 -5.16 -2.32 -1.01
N ALA A 133 -4.60 -2.35 0.19
CA ALA A 133 -4.06 -1.18 0.87
C ALA A 133 -2.83 -0.58 0.17
N ILE A 134 -2.09 -1.35 -0.63
CA ILE A 134 -1.04 -0.82 -1.53
C ILE A 134 -1.67 -0.26 -2.82
N GLY A 135 -2.67 -0.95 -3.36
CA GLY A 135 -3.33 -0.59 -4.61
C GLY A 135 -4.09 0.73 -4.54
N ILE A 136 -4.78 1.02 -3.43
CA ILE A 136 -5.57 2.26 -3.28
C ILE A 136 -4.67 3.53 -3.34
N PRO A 137 -3.60 3.67 -2.53
CA PRO A 137 -2.62 4.76 -2.68
C PRO A 137 -1.95 4.80 -4.04
N GLY A 138 -1.60 3.64 -4.61
CA GLY A 138 -0.97 3.59 -5.94
C GLY A 138 -1.89 4.07 -7.04
N LEU A 139 -3.17 3.71 -7.00
CA LEU A 139 -4.16 4.20 -7.94
C LEU A 139 -4.41 5.70 -7.77
N SER A 140 -4.45 6.20 -6.53
CA SER A 140 -4.53 7.64 -6.27
C SER A 140 -3.34 8.40 -6.86
N GLN A 141 -2.13 7.92 -6.62
CA GLN A 141 -0.92 8.53 -7.16
C GLN A 141 -0.90 8.50 -8.70
N ALA A 142 -1.31 7.39 -9.30
CA ALA A 142 -1.39 7.26 -10.76
C ALA A 142 -2.43 8.20 -11.39
N THR A 143 -3.57 8.40 -10.70
CA THR A 143 -4.71 9.16 -11.23
C THR A 143 -4.58 10.65 -10.96
N PHE A 144 -4.08 11.03 -9.77
CA PHE A 144 -4.09 12.39 -9.25
C PHE A 144 -2.70 12.99 -9.03
N GLY A 145 -1.63 12.20 -9.21
CA GLY A 145 -0.25 12.62 -8.95
C GLY A 145 0.15 12.60 -7.46
N GLU A 146 -0.81 12.42 -6.55
CA GLU A 146 -0.58 12.43 -5.10
C GLU A 146 -1.03 11.09 -4.47
N PRO A 147 -0.16 10.40 -3.71
CA PRO A 147 -0.54 9.19 -3.00
C PRO A 147 -1.42 9.51 -1.79
N PHE A 148 -2.26 8.54 -1.39
CA PHE A 148 -2.93 8.60 -0.10
C PHE A 148 -1.93 8.68 1.06
N PRO A 149 -2.28 9.34 2.19
CA PRO A 149 -1.45 9.26 3.39
C PRO A 149 -1.29 7.81 3.83
N CYS A 150 -0.15 7.49 4.43
CA CYS A 150 0.11 6.14 4.90
C CYS A 150 -0.88 5.75 6.02
N PHE A 151 -1.22 4.46 6.13
CA PHE A 151 -2.09 3.97 7.20
C PHE A 151 -1.33 4.08 8.55
N ASN A 152 -1.55 5.16 9.29
CA ASN A 152 -0.96 5.34 10.62
C ASN A 152 -2.02 5.18 11.73
N TYR A 153 -1.59 4.70 12.89
CA TYR A 153 -2.43 4.62 14.10
C TYR A 153 -2.74 5.97 14.70
N ASP A 154 -1.91 6.98 14.42
CA ASP A 154 -2.09 8.36 14.88
C ASP A 154 -3.09 9.15 14.03
N ILE A 155 -3.67 8.51 13.00
CA ILE A 155 -4.89 9.01 12.33
C ILE A 155 -6.00 8.89 13.38
N GLY A 156 -6.09 9.92 14.23
CA GLY A 156 -7.10 10.02 15.26
C GLY A 156 -8.49 9.97 14.64
N TYR A 157 -9.50 9.72 15.46
CA TYR A 157 -10.90 9.84 15.03
C TYR A 157 -11.24 11.20 14.37
N TYR A 158 -10.38 12.21 14.61
CA TYR A 158 -10.48 13.58 14.10
C TYR A 158 -9.50 13.89 12.96
N ASP A 159 -8.75 12.92 12.44
CA ASP A 159 -7.98 13.14 11.21
C ASP A 159 -8.95 13.13 10.02
N THR A 160 -9.68 14.23 9.95
CA THR A 160 -10.64 14.53 8.90
C THR A 160 -9.94 14.65 7.56
N ASP A 161 -8.65 14.95 7.52
CA ASP A 161 -7.91 15.11 6.28
C ASP A 161 -7.79 13.77 5.57
N PHE A 162 -7.41 12.71 6.30
CA PHE A 162 -7.41 11.36 5.73
C PHE A 162 -8.81 10.94 5.25
N ILE A 163 -9.84 11.12 6.09
CA ILE A 163 -11.22 10.74 5.76
C ILE A 163 -11.76 11.54 4.56
N ASN A 164 -11.47 12.85 4.50
CA ASN A 164 -11.91 13.74 3.42
C ASN A 164 -11.20 13.40 2.11
N ILE A 165 -9.89 13.10 2.15
CA ILE A 165 -9.16 12.67 0.95
C ILE A 165 -9.74 11.34 0.43
N VAL A 166 -10.02 10.38 1.31
CA VAL A 166 -10.66 9.10 0.93
C VAL A 166 -12.07 9.31 0.39
N ALA A 167 -12.89 10.11 1.07
CA ALA A 167 -14.24 10.41 0.62
C ALA A 167 -14.23 11.13 -0.74
N THR A 168 -13.30 12.06 -0.95
CA THR A 168 -13.15 12.77 -2.24
C THR A 168 -12.77 11.80 -3.37
N PHE A 169 -11.85 10.87 -3.11
CA PHE A 169 -11.47 9.83 -4.07
C PHE A 169 -12.66 8.93 -4.43
N LEU A 170 -13.40 8.45 -3.43
CA LEU A 170 -14.57 7.58 -3.65
C LEU A 170 -15.74 8.31 -4.32
N ASN A 171 -15.96 9.59 -4.02
CA ASN A 171 -17.06 10.36 -4.59
C ASN A 171 -16.76 10.83 -6.02
N ARG A 172 -15.51 11.14 -6.36
CA ARG A 172 -15.13 11.53 -7.73
C ARG A 172 -15.13 10.37 -8.72
N SER A 173 -15.02 9.12 -8.26
CA SER A 173 -15.21 7.97 -9.15
C SER A 173 -16.69 7.74 -9.52
N VAL A 174 -17.63 8.35 -8.79
CA VAL A 174 -19.07 8.26 -9.09
C VAL A 174 -19.46 9.21 -10.23
N GLU A 175 -18.80 10.36 -10.37
CA GLU A 175 -19.05 11.29 -11.48
C GLU A 175 -18.58 10.75 -12.85
N GLY A 176 -17.78 9.67 -12.87
CA GLY A 176 -17.33 8.98 -14.08
C GLY A 176 -18.09 7.70 -14.44
N LEU A 177 -19.10 7.33 -13.66
CA LEU A 177 -19.98 6.19 -13.94
C LEU A 177 -21.39 6.75 -14.13
N GLU A 178 -21.73 7.11 -15.37
CA GLU A 178 -23.13 7.36 -15.73
C GLU A 178 -23.98 6.14 -15.33
N LEU A 179 -25.07 6.47 -14.65
CA LEU A 179 -26.01 5.61 -13.92
C LEU A 179 -26.96 4.81 -14.84
N ASP A 180 -26.49 4.34 -16.00
CA ASP A 180 -27.38 3.75 -17.02
C ASP A 180 -27.35 2.21 -17.08
N GLU A 181 -26.46 1.51 -16.38
CA GLU A 181 -26.38 0.03 -16.43
C GLU A 181 -26.92 -0.72 -15.20
N LEU A 182 -27.47 -0.03 -14.19
CA LEU A 182 -28.01 -0.68 -12.98
C LEU A 182 -29.55 -0.79 -12.94
N ASN A 183 -30.25 -0.45 -14.03
CA ASN A 183 -31.71 -0.59 -14.14
C ASN A 183 -32.16 -1.80 -14.99
N ASN A 184 -31.27 -2.73 -15.35
CA ASN A 184 -31.62 -3.91 -16.16
C ASN A 184 -31.14 -5.26 -15.57
N LEU A 185 -31.09 -5.39 -14.24
CA LEU A 185 -31.00 -6.68 -13.54
C LEU A 185 -32.13 -6.84 -12.53
#